data_AF-K1TCJ1-F1
#
_entry.id   AF-K1TCJ1-F1
#
_cell.length_a   1.000
_cell.length_b   1.000
_cell.length_c   1.000
_cell.angle_alpha   90.00
_cell.angle_beta   90.00
_cell.angle_gamma   90.00
#
_symmetry.space_group_name_H-M   'P 1'
#
loop_
_entity.id
_entity.type
_entity.pdbx_description
1 polymer ?
#
loop_
_entity_poly.entity_id
_entity_poly.type
_entity_poly.pdbx_seq_one_letter_code
_entity_poly.pdbx_strand_id
1 'polypeptide(L)'
;IKSMPYWTNPTFSAPFDLGAILQIHGSLWYVYIVLLSLLLLSLLGKNYDDYKGVEAGSADWATKRDEKENSDTTGIPIGNGFYVTVNNPKNCYYEPHNLNEIVIGGPGAGKSFRKIKPDIMQMFGSYVVTDPKGELYRDTAKLLMENGYKERVFNLIQHKENQRI
;
A
#
# COMPACT_ATOMS: atom_id res chain seq x y z
N ILE A 1 44.06 36.77 -72.37
CA ILE A 1 43.23 35.85 -71.57
C ILE A 1 43.67 36.02 -70.11
N LYS A 2 42.94 36.79 -69.31
CA LYS A 2 43.24 36.99 -67.87
C LYS A 2 42.74 35.73 -67.15
N SER A 3 43.66 34.94 -66.59
CA SER A 3 43.30 33.80 -65.75
C SER A 3 42.63 34.30 -64.47
N MET A 4 41.49 33.70 -64.12
CA MET A 4 40.79 33.98 -62.87
C MET A 4 41.59 33.41 -61.68
N PRO A 5 41.60 34.09 -60.51
CA PRO A 5 42.22 33.54 -59.31
C PRO A 5 41.43 32.34 -58.80
N TYR A 6 42.15 31.29 -58.42
CA TYR A 6 41.61 30.07 -57.83
C TYR A 6 41.00 30.37 -56.46
N TRP A 7 39.82 29.82 -56.19
CA TRP A 7 39.28 29.78 -54.83
C TRP A 7 40.11 28.76 -54.03
N THR A 8 40.90 29.24 -53.07
CA THR A 8 41.52 28.37 -52.08
C THR A 8 40.43 27.87 -51.14
N ASN A 9 40.28 26.54 -51.03
CA ASN A 9 39.41 25.92 -50.04
C ASN A 9 39.75 26.50 -48.67
N PRO A 10 38.81 27.11 -47.94
CA PRO A 10 39.10 27.60 -46.59
C PRO A 10 39.51 26.40 -45.74
N THR A 11 40.79 26.36 -45.36
CA THR A 11 41.31 25.38 -44.41
C THR A 11 40.78 25.75 -43.04
N PHE A 12 39.75 25.05 -42.58
CA PHE A 12 39.25 25.17 -41.22
C PHE A 12 40.34 24.68 -40.26
N SER A 13 41.05 25.62 -39.64
CA SER A 13 41.92 25.33 -38.50
C SER A 13 41.09 25.55 -37.24
N ALA A 14 40.69 24.46 -36.60
CA ALA A 14 40.02 24.55 -35.31
C ALA A 14 40.97 25.22 -34.31
N PRO A 15 40.52 26.17 -33.48
CA PRO A 15 41.36 26.81 -32.46
C PRO A 15 41.71 25.88 -31.27
N PHE A 16 41.47 24.57 -31.41
CA PHE A 16 41.62 23.56 -30.38
C PHE A 16 42.18 22.25 -30.97
N ASP A 17 42.94 21.51 -30.17
CA ASP A 17 43.55 20.24 -30.55
C ASP A 17 42.51 19.10 -30.52
N LEU A 18 42.06 18.72 -31.71
CA LEU A 18 41.13 17.60 -31.93
C LEU A 18 41.67 16.26 -31.43
N GLY A 19 42.99 16.05 -31.47
CA GLY A 19 43.62 14.79 -31.04
C GLY A 19 43.57 14.62 -29.51
N ALA A 20 43.94 15.66 -28.78
CA ALA A 20 43.83 15.68 -27.31
C ALA A 20 42.38 15.49 -26.85
N ILE A 21 41.42 16.13 -27.52
CA ILE A 21 39.99 15.98 -27.26
C ILE A 21 39.56 14.52 -27.48
N LEU A 22 39.95 13.90 -28.59
CA LEU A 22 39.61 12.50 -28.88
C LEU A 22 40.18 11.52 -27.83
N GLN A 23 41.41 11.74 -27.37
CA GLN A 23 42.05 10.90 -26.35
C GLN A 23 41.34 11.02 -25.00
N ILE A 24 40.92 12.22 -24.62
CA ILE A 24 40.14 12.46 -23.40
C ILE A 24 38.77 11.76 -23.50
N HIS A 25 38.04 11.91 -24.60
CA HIS A 25 36.76 11.22 -24.79
C HIS A 25 36.90 9.69 -24.82
N GLY A 26 37.97 9.17 -25.44
CA GLY A 26 38.31 7.75 -25.42
C GLY A 26 38.59 7.24 -24.01
N SER A 27 39.22 8.05 -23.15
CA SER A 27 39.45 7.69 -21.75
C SER A 27 38.18 7.73 -20.89
N LEU A 28 37.17 8.53 -21.27
CA LEU A 28 35.90 8.72 -20.54
C LEU A 28 34.74 7.87 -21.07
N TRP A 29 34.99 6.87 -21.92
CA TRP A 29 33.97 6.01 -22.54
C TRP A 29 32.97 5.40 -21.54
N TYR A 30 33.43 5.05 -20.34
CA TYR A 30 32.60 4.48 -19.27
C TYR A 30 31.55 5.47 -18.74
N VAL A 31 31.84 6.78 -18.75
CA VAL A 31 30.89 7.82 -18.35
C VAL A 31 29.71 7.87 -19.33
N TYR A 32 29.99 7.74 -20.62
CA TYR A 32 28.93 7.66 -21.65
C TYR A 32 28.08 6.41 -21.51
N ILE A 33 28.67 5.27 -21.15
CA ILE A 33 27.92 4.04 -20.88
C ILE A 33 27.03 4.20 -19.65
N VAL A 34 27.54 4.79 -18.57
CA VAL A 34 26.74 5.04 -17.37
C VAL A 34 25.59 6.00 -17.69
N LEU A 35 25.84 7.11 -18.39
CA LEU A 35 24.80 8.04 -18.82
C LEU A 35 23.77 7.38 -19.75
N LEU A 36 24.22 6.58 -20.71
CA LEU A 36 23.33 5.84 -21.60
C LEU A 36 22.48 4.83 -20.81
N SER A 37 23.07 4.12 -19.85
CA SER A 37 22.35 3.17 -19.01
C SER A 37 21.30 3.84 -18.11
N LEU A 38 21.63 4.98 -17.50
CA LEU A 38 20.69 5.79 -16.71
C LEU A 38 19.55 6.33 -17.59
N LEU A 39 19.88 6.81 -18.80
CA LEU A 39 18.87 7.23 -19.78
C LEU A 39 17.96 6.07 -20.17
N LEU A 40 18.52 4.88 -20.42
CA LEU A 40 17.77 3.69 -20.79
C LEU A 40 16.84 3.22 -19.65
N LEU A 41 17.33 3.22 -18.41
CA LEU A 41 16.54 2.93 -17.22
C LEU A 41 15.42 3.96 -17.01
N SER A 42 15.69 5.24 -17.26
CA SER A 42 14.69 6.31 -17.14
C SER A 42 13.62 6.24 -18.23
N LEU A 43 13.98 5.83 -19.45
CA LEU A 43 13.04 5.71 -20.57
C LEU A 43 12.23 4.40 -20.54
N LEU A 44 12.83 3.31 -20.07
CA LEU A 44 12.17 2.01 -19.93
C LEU A 44 11.52 1.81 -18.55
N GLY A 45 11.81 2.70 -17.60
CA GLY A 45 11.22 2.69 -16.27
C GLY A 45 9.72 2.89 -16.35
N LYS A 46 8.95 1.85 -16.03
CA LYS A 46 7.51 1.96 -15.91
C LYS A 46 7.18 2.72 -14.62
N ASN A 47 6.57 3.89 -14.77
CA ASN A 47 5.99 4.62 -13.65
C ASN A 47 4.58 4.08 -13.39
N TYR A 48 4.47 3.23 -12.37
CA TYR A 48 3.20 2.77 -11.83
C TYR A 48 2.73 3.80 -10.80
N ASP A 49 1.90 4.72 -11.24
CA ASP A 49 1.25 5.69 -10.35
C ASP A 49 -0.25 5.60 -10.61
N ASP A 50 -0.90 4.76 -9.81
CA ASP A 50 -2.32 4.43 -9.90
C ASP A 50 -3.23 5.66 -9.66
N TYR A 51 -2.66 6.76 -9.16
CA TYR A 51 -3.38 7.98 -8.81
C TYR A 51 -3.17 9.13 -9.80
N LYS A 52 -2.39 8.94 -10.88
CA LYS A 52 -2.20 9.99 -11.90
C LYS A 52 -3.50 10.34 -12.61
N GLY A 53 -3.96 11.57 -12.41
CA GLY A 53 -5.17 12.09 -13.04
C GLY A 53 -6.47 11.62 -12.38
N VAL A 54 -6.38 10.95 -11.22
CA VAL A 54 -7.53 10.50 -10.44
C VAL A 54 -7.91 11.59 -9.43
N GLU A 55 -9.19 11.94 -9.36
CA GLU A 55 -9.68 12.90 -8.37
C GLU A 55 -9.49 12.36 -6.94
N ALA A 56 -9.05 13.20 -6.02
CA ALA A 56 -8.86 12.81 -4.62
C ALA A 56 -10.18 12.31 -4.02
N GLY A 57 -10.19 11.06 -3.54
CA GLY A 57 -11.39 10.41 -3.01
C GLY A 57 -12.20 9.64 -4.05
N SER A 58 -11.70 9.50 -5.29
CA SER A 58 -12.26 8.55 -6.26
C SER A 58 -12.23 7.12 -5.71
N ALA A 59 -13.21 6.31 -6.09
CA ALA A 59 -13.29 4.89 -5.75
C ALA A 59 -13.36 4.05 -7.02
N ASP A 60 -12.70 2.89 -7.01
CA ASP A 60 -12.76 1.89 -8.07
C ASP A 60 -12.94 0.50 -7.48
N TRP A 61 -13.37 -0.45 -8.31
CA TRP A 61 -13.48 -1.85 -7.94
C TRP A 61 -12.09 -2.48 -7.79
N ALA A 62 -11.94 -3.33 -6.79
CA ALA A 62 -10.69 -4.03 -6.55
C ALA A 62 -10.28 -4.89 -7.75
N THR A 63 -9.00 -4.83 -8.09
CA THR A 63 -8.37 -5.67 -9.12
C THR A 63 -7.68 -6.87 -8.48
N LYS A 64 -7.31 -7.88 -9.30
CA LYS A 64 -6.51 -9.04 -8.85
C LYS A 64 -5.18 -8.65 -8.21
N ARG A 65 -4.63 -7.50 -8.58
CA ARG A 65 -3.41 -6.97 -7.97
C ARG A 65 -3.70 -6.49 -6.55
N ASP A 66 -4.79 -5.75 -6.35
CA ASP A 66 -5.17 -5.25 -5.03
C ASP A 66 -5.54 -6.40 -4.09
N GLU A 67 -6.19 -7.46 -4.59
CA GLU A 67 -6.42 -8.70 -3.84
C GLU A 67 -5.09 -9.35 -3.38
N LYS A 68 -4.09 -9.41 -4.27
CA LYS A 68 -2.77 -9.95 -3.95
C LYS A 68 -2.03 -9.10 -2.93
N GLU A 69 -2.11 -7.78 -3.04
CA GLU A 69 -1.51 -6.84 -2.10
C GLU A 69 -2.18 -6.93 -0.71
N ASN A 70 -3.51 -7.08 -0.68
CA ASN A 70 -4.34 -7.20 0.53
C ASN A 70 -4.62 -8.65 0.96
N SER A 71 -3.66 -9.55 0.75
CA SER A 71 -3.75 -10.98 1.09
C SER A 71 -3.19 -11.32 2.48
N ASP A 72 -2.95 -10.34 3.34
CA ASP A 72 -2.36 -10.53 4.67
C ASP A 72 -3.38 -11.13 5.65
N THR A 73 -3.29 -12.44 5.85
CA THR A 73 -4.19 -13.18 6.76
C THR A 73 -4.03 -12.81 8.23
N THR A 74 -3.00 -12.04 8.60
CA THR A 74 -2.84 -11.52 9.97
C THR A 74 -3.65 -10.26 10.23
N GLY A 75 -4.20 -9.64 9.17
CA GLY A 75 -5.05 -8.47 9.24
C GLY A 75 -6.51 -8.76 9.56
N ILE A 76 -7.33 -7.70 9.50
CA ILE A 76 -8.77 -7.77 9.70
C ILE A 76 -9.44 -8.20 8.38
N PRO A 77 -10.21 -9.29 8.34
CA PRO A 77 -10.89 -9.74 7.14
C PRO A 77 -12.04 -8.79 6.81
N ILE A 78 -12.07 -8.32 5.55
CA ILE A 78 -13.20 -7.54 5.02
C ILE A 78 -13.90 -8.27 3.87
N GLY A 79 -13.26 -9.32 3.33
CA GLY A 79 -13.81 -10.18 2.30
C GLY A 79 -13.06 -11.51 2.22
N ASN A 80 -13.50 -12.39 1.32
CA ASN A 80 -12.84 -13.67 1.11
C ASN A 80 -11.46 -13.45 0.49
N GLY A 81 -10.39 -13.77 1.22
CA GLY A 81 -9.01 -13.55 0.76
C GLY A 81 -8.59 -12.08 0.74
N PHE A 82 -9.35 -11.18 1.37
CA PHE A 82 -9.07 -9.75 1.39
C PHE A 82 -9.06 -9.22 2.82
N TYR A 83 -7.93 -8.63 3.20
CA TYR A 83 -7.63 -8.25 4.57
C TYR A 83 -7.06 -6.83 4.65
N VAL A 84 -7.46 -6.11 5.69
CA VAL A 84 -6.86 -4.84 6.06
C VAL A 84 -5.71 -5.10 7.01
N THR A 85 -4.52 -4.75 6.58
CA THR A 85 -3.28 -4.93 7.36
C THR A 85 -3.25 -3.94 8.53
N VAL A 86 -2.98 -4.42 9.75
CA VAL A 86 -2.92 -3.55 10.94
C VAL A 86 -1.50 -3.26 11.41
N ASN A 87 -0.61 -4.26 11.39
CA ASN A 87 0.76 -4.16 11.93
C ASN A 87 1.85 -4.08 10.84
N ASN A 88 1.47 -3.76 9.60
CA ASN A 88 2.33 -3.66 8.42
C ASN A 88 3.50 -4.68 8.34
N PRO A 89 3.25 -6.00 8.46
CA PRO A 89 4.33 -6.98 8.54
C PRO A 89 5.19 -7.06 7.27
N LYS A 90 4.70 -6.53 6.14
CA LYS A 90 5.38 -6.51 4.84
C LYS A 90 6.19 -5.23 4.57
N ASN A 91 6.27 -4.28 5.52
CA ASN A 91 6.86 -2.95 5.32
C ASN A 91 6.30 -2.28 4.05
N CYS A 92 5.00 -2.41 3.80
CA CYS A 92 4.35 -1.74 2.68
C CYS A 92 4.51 -0.23 2.85
N TYR A 93 4.74 0.47 1.74
CA TYR A 93 4.94 1.92 1.70
C TYR A 93 3.76 2.70 2.31
N TYR A 94 2.56 2.10 2.29
CA TYR A 94 1.35 2.68 2.85
C TYR A 94 0.88 1.87 4.06
N GLU A 95 0.84 2.53 5.22
CA GLU A 95 0.17 2.02 6.42
C GLU A 95 -1.24 2.60 6.50
N PRO A 96 -2.27 1.79 6.77
CA PRO A 96 -3.61 2.30 7.04
C PRO A 96 -3.60 3.16 8.32
N HIS A 97 -3.82 4.47 8.16
CA HIS A 97 -3.85 5.40 9.28
C HIS A 97 -5.19 5.40 10.02
N ASN A 98 -6.26 4.94 9.36
CA ASN A 98 -7.62 4.88 9.89
C ASN A 98 -8.19 3.49 9.64
N LEU A 99 -8.48 2.78 10.74
CA LEU A 99 -9.03 1.42 10.74
C LEU A 99 -10.48 1.38 11.21
N ASN A 100 -11.15 2.54 11.25
CA ASN A 100 -12.58 2.59 11.57
C ASN A 100 -13.39 1.95 10.43
N GLU A 101 -14.26 1.02 10.79
CA GLU A 101 -15.12 0.30 9.86
C GLU A 101 -16.59 0.60 10.13
N ILE A 102 -17.38 0.74 9.06
CA ILE A 102 -18.84 0.84 9.13
C ILE A 102 -19.49 -0.30 8.35
N VAL A 103 -20.27 -1.13 9.05
CA VAL A 103 -20.96 -2.28 8.47
C VAL A 103 -22.45 -1.97 8.34
N ILE A 104 -22.92 -1.80 7.10
CA ILE A 104 -24.31 -1.47 6.79
C ILE A 104 -25.03 -2.70 6.21
N GLY A 105 -26.25 -2.96 6.66
CA GLY A 105 -27.07 -4.04 6.12
C GLY A 105 -28.44 -4.10 6.79
N GLY A 106 -29.42 -4.69 6.13
CA GLY A 106 -30.78 -4.86 6.67
C GLY A 106 -30.85 -5.76 7.91
N PRO A 107 -32.03 -5.82 8.58
CA PRO A 107 -32.31 -6.86 9.57
C PRO A 107 -32.10 -8.25 8.96
N GLY A 108 -31.48 -9.18 9.70
CA GLY A 108 -31.21 -10.54 9.21
C GLY A 108 -30.05 -10.67 8.21
N ALA A 109 -29.40 -9.59 7.79
CA ALA A 109 -28.23 -9.64 6.90
C ALA A 109 -27.00 -10.34 7.51
N GLY A 110 -27.05 -10.62 8.81
CA GLY A 110 -26.01 -11.33 9.54
C GLY A 110 -24.85 -10.47 9.99
N LYS A 111 -25.00 -9.14 10.16
CA LYS A 111 -23.92 -8.23 10.59
C LYS A 111 -23.17 -8.75 11.84
N SER A 112 -23.90 -9.11 12.90
CA SER A 112 -23.31 -9.68 14.12
C SER A 112 -22.57 -10.99 13.84
N PHE A 113 -23.16 -11.89 13.06
CA PHE A 113 -22.63 -13.24 12.85
C PHE A 113 -21.48 -13.30 11.83
N ARG A 114 -21.60 -12.57 10.73
CA ARG A 114 -20.68 -12.62 9.58
C ARG A 114 -19.48 -11.70 9.73
N LYS A 115 -19.57 -10.65 10.56
CA LYS A 115 -18.51 -9.66 10.70
C LYS A 115 -18.08 -9.45 12.15
N ILE A 116 -18.98 -9.01 13.03
CA ILE A 116 -18.62 -8.65 14.41
C ILE A 116 -18.08 -9.84 15.22
N LYS A 117 -18.73 -11.01 15.16
CA LYS A 117 -18.24 -12.22 15.86
C LYS A 117 -16.87 -12.65 15.36
N PRO A 118 -16.63 -12.84 14.05
CA PRO A 118 -15.29 -13.08 13.51
C PRO A 118 -14.24 -12.09 14.01
N ASP A 119 -14.54 -10.78 13.98
CA ASP A 119 -13.61 -9.74 14.43
C ASP A 119 -13.24 -9.86 15.92
N ILE A 120 -14.20 -10.22 16.78
CA ILE A 120 -13.94 -10.49 18.21
C ILE A 120 -13.11 -11.77 18.37
N MET A 121 -13.44 -12.82 17.59
CA MET A 121 -12.75 -14.11 17.65
C MET A 121 -11.31 -14.06 17.14
N GLN A 122 -10.95 -13.03 16.34
CA GLN A 122 -9.55 -12.78 15.97
C GLN A 122 -8.69 -12.38 17.16
N MET A 123 -9.28 -11.86 18.25
CA MET A 123 -8.57 -11.49 19.47
C MET A 123 -7.40 -10.53 19.21
N PHE A 124 -7.63 -9.58 18.29
CA PHE A 124 -6.59 -8.65 17.84
C PHE A 124 -6.20 -7.63 18.93
N GLY A 125 -7.12 -7.32 19.84
CA GLY A 125 -6.90 -6.33 20.87
C GLY A 125 -7.95 -6.38 21.97
N SER A 126 -8.12 -5.26 22.68
CA SER A 126 -9.17 -5.10 23.70
C SER A 126 -10.49 -4.68 23.07
N TYR A 127 -11.60 -5.23 23.54
CA TYR A 127 -12.92 -4.97 22.97
C TYR A 127 -13.82 -4.28 23.99
N VAL A 128 -14.57 -3.27 23.53
CA VAL A 128 -15.71 -2.69 24.24
C VAL A 128 -16.92 -2.85 23.32
N VAL A 129 -17.90 -3.61 23.77
CA VAL A 129 -19.04 -4.00 22.94
C VAL A 129 -20.33 -3.57 23.62
N THR A 130 -21.17 -2.84 22.90
CA THR A 130 -22.55 -2.59 23.29
C THR A 130 -23.44 -3.68 22.72
N ASP A 131 -23.90 -4.61 23.56
CA ASP A 131 -24.71 -5.75 23.14
C ASP A 131 -26.09 -5.73 23.80
N PRO A 132 -27.11 -5.10 23.15
CA PRO A 132 -28.45 -5.00 23.72
C PRO A 132 -29.14 -6.36 23.94
N LYS A 133 -28.72 -7.41 23.22
CA LYS A 133 -29.35 -8.74 23.27
C LYS A 133 -28.54 -9.78 24.05
N GLY A 134 -27.32 -9.46 24.43
CA GLY A 134 -26.39 -10.40 25.07
C GLY A 134 -25.99 -11.57 24.16
N GLU A 135 -26.15 -11.45 22.84
CA GLU A 135 -25.81 -12.53 21.89
C GLU A 135 -24.29 -12.63 21.65
N LEU A 136 -23.60 -11.49 21.56
CA LEU A 136 -22.16 -11.45 21.34
C LEU A 136 -21.43 -11.95 22.58
N TYR A 137 -21.86 -11.49 23.75
CA TYR A 137 -21.28 -11.91 25.02
C TYR A 137 -21.37 -13.43 25.20
N ARG A 138 -22.58 -13.99 25.09
CA ARG A 138 -22.82 -15.43 25.29
C ARG A 138 -22.03 -16.31 24.33
N ASP A 139 -21.82 -15.86 23.10
CA ASP A 139 -21.17 -16.67 22.07
C ASP A 139 -19.64 -16.55 22.09
N THR A 140 -19.09 -15.42 22.55
CA THR A 140 -17.64 -15.13 22.46
C THR A 140 -16.92 -15.10 23.81
N ALA A 141 -17.61 -14.85 24.92
CA ALA A 141 -16.97 -14.66 26.23
C ALA A 141 -16.13 -15.87 26.66
N LYS A 142 -16.63 -17.09 26.45
CA LYS A 142 -15.88 -18.31 26.80
C LYS A 142 -14.55 -18.39 26.06
N LEU A 143 -14.55 -18.15 24.75
CA LEU A 143 -13.34 -18.12 23.93
C LEU A 143 -12.34 -17.07 24.45
N LEU A 144 -12.83 -15.86 24.73
CA LEU A 144 -11.99 -14.77 25.22
C LEU A 144 -11.35 -15.13 26.58
N MET A 145 -12.15 -15.63 27.53
CA MET A 145 -11.66 -16.04 28.85
C MET A 145 -10.60 -17.14 28.76
N GLU A 146 -10.81 -18.15 27.91
CA GLU A 146 -9.85 -19.23 27.67
C GLU A 146 -8.52 -18.73 27.08
N ASN A 147 -8.55 -17.60 26.37
CA ASN A 147 -7.36 -16.93 25.82
C ASN A 147 -6.82 -15.80 26.71
N GLY A 148 -7.21 -15.76 27.99
CA GLY A 148 -6.61 -14.87 28.99
C GLY A 148 -7.20 -13.46 29.04
N TYR A 149 -8.33 -13.21 28.36
CA TYR A 149 -9.02 -11.92 28.47
C TYR A 149 -9.70 -11.76 29.82
N LYS A 150 -9.58 -10.55 30.39
CA LYS A 150 -10.34 -10.15 31.57
C LYS A 150 -11.69 -9.57 31.17
N GLU A 151 -12.74 -10.28 31.49
CA GLU A 151 -14.12 -9.94 31.16
C GLU A 151 -14.72 -8.98 32.22
N ARG A 152 -15.61 -8.08 31.77
CA ARG A 152 -16.34 -7.15 32.64
C ARG A 152 -17.70 -6.85 32.01
N VAL A 153 -18.77 -7.38 32.59
CA VAL A 153 -20.14 -7.07 32.18
C VAL A 153 -20.66 -5.85 32.94
N PHE A 154 -21.22 -4.89 32.20
CA PHE A 154 -22.00 -3.79 32.77
C PHE A 154 -23.44 -3.82 32.23
N ASN A 155 -24.33 -4.44 33.00
CA ASN A 155 -25.76 -4.52 32.76
C ASN A 155 -26.50 -3.45 33.59
N LEU A 156 -27.27 -2.60 32.90
CA LEU A 156 -28.03 -1.51 33.51
C LEU A 156 -29.37 -1.97 34.10
N ILE A 157 -29.90 -3.13 33.68
CA ILE A 157 -31.22 -3.62 34.10
C ILE A 157 -31.06 -4.60 35.26
N GLN A 158 -30.10 -5.50 35.18
CA GLN A 158 -29.83 -6.51 36.20
C GLN A 158 -28.47 -6.28 36.85
N HIS A 159 -28.43 -5.39 37.83
CA HIS A 159 -27.20 -5.07 38.57
C HIS A 159 -26.52 -6.27 39.24
N LYS A 160 -27.28 -7.35 39.54
CA LYS A 160 -26.74 -8.57 40.15
C LYS A 160 -25.76 -9.33 39.22
N GLU A 161 -25.82 -9.09 37.91
CA GLU A 161 -24.94 -9.76 36.93
C GLU A 161 -23.60 -9.04 36.73
N ASN A 162 -23.47 -7.80 37.22
CA ASN A 162 -22.28 -6.94 37.03
C ASN A 162 -21.04 -7.39 37.83
N GLN A 163 -21.18 -8.44 38.66
CA GLN A 163 -20.13 -8.90 39.59
C GLN A 163 -19.65 -10.33 39.31
N ARG A 164 -19.97 -10.91 38.15
CA ARG A 164 -19.34 -12.16 37.72
C ARG A 164 -17.92 -11.82 37.25
N ILE A 165 -16.98 -11.84 38.17
CA ILE A 165 -15.53 -11.69 37.96
C ILE A 165 -14.88 -13.05 38.24
#